data_AF-A0A673MYX5-F1
#
_entry.id   AF-A0A673MYX5-F1
#
_cell.length_a   1.000
_cell.length_b   1.000
_cell.length_c   1.000
_cell.angle_alpha   90.00
_cell.angle_beta   90.00
_cell.angle_gamma   90.00
#
_symmetry.space_group_name_H-M   'P 1'
#
loop_
_entity.id
_entity.type
_entity.pdbx_description
1 polymer ?
#
loop_
_entity_poly.entity_id
_entity_poly.type
_entity_poly.pdbx_seq_one_letter_code
_entity_poly.pdbx_strand_id
1 'polypeptide(L)'
;MPAKKRQNDPETGKKNKKEKRGELAVINSDLRDESVQKGNIHLDCEPFPHCQITHFLQSKIFVESLQAELLQLNFNSKSNDLYKFQQSDDLRERKEHHISQIRSVIFGEFRVWLSEVLQVDLEATVDISCAKYEHTDVLLCHDDELEGRRVAFILYLVPPWEVKDGGTLDLFSTDEHCQPVSVVKSLLPCWNSLVFFEVSPVSFHQVAEVLSEEKCRLSLSGWFHGPSLPRPSRYIEHPVPRRTHIPRDESLLFEWVNEMYLDPCYQARVQQEFEESSEICLPSFLQEEKLRQVRSALQLSEIQWERKGPPNKRCYGCVDMQSVPSCVQECWELLSSESFFILLSNLTGLRLHYLYGKSETENGDGEGNTQASASTTDAGASSTEKKDKGELRRWTHGDYTLLHDSVKREYALDLQLHMGCAGWKSEFGGFTSYIAHDEDEEVGDGVAQCQFVFI
;
A
#
# COMPACT_ATOMS: atom_id res chain seq x y z
N MET A 1 -96.09 11.80 -1.96
CA MET A 1 -95.17 11.46 -0.85
C MET A 1 -95.27 9.96 -0.58
N PRO A 2 -94.25 9.32 0.01
CA PRO A 2 -92.83 9.70 -0.01
C PRO A 2 -92.26 9.27 -1.39
N ALA A 3 -91.04 8.77 -1.65
CA ALA A 3 -89.75 8.80 -0.95
C ALA A 3 -88.63 9.06 -1.99
N LYS A 4 -87.38 9.22 -1.55
CA LYS A 4 -86.18 9.16 -2.40
C LYS A 4 -85.20 8.13 -1.83
N LYS A 5 -84.66 7.22 -2.66
CA LYS A 5 -83.38 6.55 -2.40
C LYS A 5 -82.33 7.18 -3.28
N ARG A 6 -81.23 7.65 -2.68
CA ARG A 6 -80.04 8.12 -3.38
C ARG A 6 -79.19 6.91 -3.78
N GLN A 7 -78.69 6.91 -5.01
CA GLN A 7 -77.57 6.08 -5.43
C GLN A 7 -76.43 7.06 -5.76
N ASN A 8 -75.33 6.97 -5.01
CA ASN A 8 -74.13 7.76 -5.27
C ASN A 8 -73.18 6.88 -6.11
N ASP A 9 -72.99 7.22 -7.38
CA ASP A 9 -71.77 6.84 -8.11
C ASP A 9 -70.74 7.96 -7.94
N PRO A 10 -69.55 7.70 -7.37
CA PRO A 10 -68.40 8.56 -7.53
C PRO A 10 -67.62 8.14 -8.78
N GLU A 11 -67.49 9.04 -9.75
CA GLU A 11 -66.63 8.86 -10.91
C GLU A 11 -65.21 8.47 -10.48
N THR A 12 -64.71 7.34 -10.99
CA THR A 12 -63.32 6.93 -10.79
C THR A 12 -62.42 7.75 -11.71
N GLY A 13 -62.15 8.98 -11.29
CA GLY A 13 -61.18 9.87 -11.93
C GLY A 13 -59.81 9.22 -12.02
N LYS A 14 -59.46 8.69 -13.19
CA LYS A 14 -58.12 8.18 -13.51
C LYS A 14 -57.11 9.32 -13.41
N LYS A 15 -56.54 9.52 -12.23
CA LYS A 15 -55.28 10.25 -12.07
C LYS A 15 -54.21 9.46 -12.79
N ASN A 16 -53.92 9.83 -14.04
CA ASN A 16 -52.69 9.43 -14.72
C ASN A 16 -51.52 9.86 -13.84
N LYS A 17 -50.95 8.89 -13.12
CA LYS A 17 -49.70 9.05 -12.39
C LYS A 17 -48.61 9.19 -13.44
N LYS A 18 -48.42 10.43 -13.91
CA LYS A 18 -47.39 10.79 -14.88
C LYS A 18 -46.06 10.47 -14.19
N GLU A 19 -45.47 9.33 -14.52
CA GLU A 19 -44.11 9.02 -14.10
C GLU A 19 -43.24 10.19 -14.52
N LYS A 20 -42.56 10.82 -13.55
CA LYS A 20 -41.46 11.72 -13.84
C LYS A 20 -40.37 10.85 -14.45
N ARG A 21 -40.41 10.68 -15.77
CA ARG A 21 -39.33 10.09 -16.55
C ARG A 21 -38.10 10.97 -16.27
N GLY A 22 -37.15 10.44 -15.50
CA GLY A 22 -35.96 11.18 -15.10
C GLY A 22 -35.14 11.60 -16.32
N GLU A 23 -34.28 12.59 -16.14
CA GLU A 23 -33.40 13.06 -17.20
C GLU A 23 -32.44 11.93 -17.63
N LEU A 24 -32.18 11.81 -18.93
CA LEU A 24 -31.32 10.77 -19.46
C LEU A 24 -29.86 11.21 -19.39
N ALA A 25 -28.94 10.27 -19.14
CA ALA A 25 -27.52 10.52 -19.35
C ALA A 25 -27.26 10.60 -20.87
N VAL A 26 -26.53 11.62 -21.30
CA VAL A 26 -26.15 11.83 -22.70
C VAL A 26 -24.69 12.26 -22.75
N ILE A 27 -23.89 11.52 -23.52
CA ILE A 27 -22.51 11.87 -23.85
C ILE A 27 -22.50 13.18 -24.63
N ASN A 28 -21.58 14.10 -24.31
CA ASN A 28 -21.48 15.36 -25.04
C ASN A 28 -21.23 15.13 -26.54
N SER A 29 -22.00 15.79 -27.40
CA SER A 29 -22.01 15.58 -28.86
C SER A 29 -20.68 15.90 -29.53
N ASP A 30 -19.84 16.74 -28.91
CA ASP A 30 -18.50 17.09 -29.39
C ASP A 30 -17.58 15.86 -29.53
N LEU A 31 -17.91 14.75 -28.86
CA LEU A 31 -17.20 13.46 -28.97
C LEU A 31 -17.53 12.66 -30.25
N ARG A 32 -18.57 13.07 -30.99
CA ARG A 32 -19.06 12.37 -32.18
C ARG A 32 -18.76 13.10 -33.50
N ASP A 33 -18.06 14.23 -33.45
CA ASP A 33 -17.70 15.02 -34.63
C ASP A 33 -16.26 14.70 -35.04
N GLU A 34 -16.08 14.11 -36.23
CA GLU A 34 -14.79 13.72 -36.81
C GLU A 34 -13.78 14.88 -36.91
N SER A 35 -14.24 16.13 -36.83
CA SER A 35 -13.40 17.34 -36.93
C SER A 35 -12.85 17.84 -35.58
N VAL A 36 -13.29 17.31 -34.44
CA VAL A 36 -12.93 17.84 -33.10
C VAL A 36 -11.61 17.28 -32.58
N GLN A 37 -10.52 17.62 -33.27
CA GLN A 37 -9.21 17.76 -32.64
C GLN A 37 -9.01 19.20 -32.14
N LYS A 38 -9.78 19.63 -31.12
CA LYS A 38 -9.47 20.73 -30.17
C LYS A 38 -10.64 21.04 -29.24
N GLY A 39 -10.41 20.99 -27.92
CA GLY A 39 -11.29 21.60 -26.92
C GLY A 39 -11.52 20.70 -25.71
N ASN A 40 -12.33 19.65 -25.90
CA ASN A 40 -12.83 18.82 -24.81
C ASN A 40 -12.19 17.42 -24.72
N ILE A 41 -11.38 17.00 -25.71
CA ILE A 41 -10.63 15.73 -25.70
C ILE A 41 -9.14 16.03 -25.73
N HIS A 42 -8.39 15.40 -24.81
CA HIS A 42 -6.95 15.46 -24.71
C HIS A 42 -6.39 14.03 -24.65
N LEU A 43 -5.94 13.52 -25.80
CA LEU A 43 -5.16 12.29 -25.90
C LEU A 43 -3.67 12.62 -25.81
N ASP A 44 -2.94 11.87 -25.00
CA ASP A 44 -1.49 11.90 -24.94
C ASP A 44 -0.96 10.47 -24.73
N CYS A 45 0.22 10.17 -25.29
CA CYS A 45 0.82 8.84 -25.29
C CYS A 45 1.98 8.70 -24.30
N GLU A 46 2.40 9.78 -23.63
CA GLU A 46 3.53 9.79 -22.69
C GLU A 46 3.03 9.96 -21.24
N PRO A 47 3.36 9.06 -20.30
CA PRO A 47 4.28 7.91 -20.41
C PRO A 47 3.65 6.65 -21.05
N PHE A 48 2.32 6.62 -21.19
CA PHE A 48 1.56 5.59 -21.91
C PHE A 48 0.26 6.21 -22.46
N PRO A 49 -0.47 5.55 -23.39
CA PRO A 49 -1.73 6.07 -23.93
C PRO A 49 -2.81 6.31 -22.86
N HIS A 50 -3.14 7.58 -22.64
CA HIS A 50 -4.22 8.04 -21.77
C HIS A 50 -4.98 9.19 -22.41
N CYS A 51 -6.28 9.26 -22.14
CA CYS A 51 -7.16 10.27 -22.70
C CYS A 51 -8.00 10.92 -21.60
N GLN A 52 -8.06 12.25 -21.59
CA GLN A 52 -8.97 13.02 -20.75
C GLN A 52 -10.06 13.65 -21.62
N ILE A 53 -11.30 13.45 -21.23
CA ILE A 53 -12.49 14.10 -21.79
C ILE A 53 -13.06 15.05 -20.73
N THR A 54 -13.06 16.35 -20.99
CA THR A 54 -13.75 17.34 -20.16
C THR A 54 -15.20 17.50 -20.60
N HIS A 55 -16.09 17.83 -19.66
CA HIS A 55 -17.54 17.95 -19.89
C HIS A 55 -18.16 16.69 -20.52
N PHE A 56 -17.80 15.52 -20.02
CA PHE A 56 -18.17 14.21 -20.59
C PHE A 56 -19.69 14.03 -20.75
N LEU A 57 -20.46 14.41 -19.73
CA LEU A 57 -21.93 14.38 -19.76
C LEU A 57 -22.50 15.77 -20.08
N GLN A 58 -23.46 15.83 -21.01
CA GLN A 58 -24.01 17.09 -21.52
C GLN A 58 -24.84 17.87 -20.49
N SER A 59 -25.68 17.18 -19.70
CA SER A 59 -26.58 17.86 -18.76
C SER A 59 -25.95 18.06 -17.39
N LYS A 60 -25.69 19.32 -17.04
CA LYS A 60 -25.23 19.70 -15.70
C LYS A 60 -26.18 19.23 -14.58
N ILE A 61 -27.51 19.30 -14.80
CA ILE A 61 -28.52 18.87 -13.83
C ILE A 61 -28.44 17.36 -13.58
N PHE A 62 -28.20 16.57 -14.64
CA PHE A 62 -27.95 15.14 -14.51
C PHE A 62 -26.70 14.86 -13.67
N VAL A 63 -25.58 15.57 -13.91
CA VAL A 63 -24.32 15.35 -13.15
C VAL A 63 -24.47 15.73 -11.68
N GLU A 64 -25.11 16.86 -11.37
CA GLU A 64 -25.42 17.28 -9.99
C GLU A 64 -26.31 16.25 -9.28
N SER A 65 -27.31 15.72 -9.99
CA SER A 65 -28.22 14.70 -9.44
C SER A 65 -27.55 13.33 -9.27
N LEU A 66 -26.62 12.96 -10.17
CA LEU A 66 -25.78 11.78 -10.03
C LEU A 66 -24.86 11.88 -8.81
N GLN A 67 -24.17 13.03 -8.63
CA GLN A 67 -23.36 13.26 -7.43
C GLN A 67 -24.21 13.15 -6.16
N ALA A 68 -25.41 13.73 -6.16
CA ALA A 68 -26.32 13.67 -5.02
C ALA A 68 -26.84 12.25 -4.71
N GLU A 69 -27.09 11.40 -5.72
CA GLU A 69 -27.40 9.97 -5.51
C GLU A 69 -26.18 9.21 -4.97
N LEU A 70 -24.98 9.42 -5.53
CA LEU A 70 -23.76 8.73 -5.12
C LEU A 70 -23.33 9.08 -3.69
N LEU A 71 -23.51 10.32 -3.25
CA LEU A 71 -23.21 10.74 -1.88
C LEU A 71 -24.16 10.13 -0.83
N GLN A 72 -25.32 9.59 -1.24
CA GLN A 72 -26.27 8.89 -0.37
C GLN A 72 -25.99 7.38 -0.25
N LEU A 73 -25.00 6.85 -0.98
CA LEU A 73 -24.57 5.46 -0.83
C LEU A 73 -23.88 5.24 0.53
N ASN A 74 -23.92 3.99 1.00
CA ASN A 74 -23.02 3.55 2.06
C ASN A 74 -21.61 3.44 1.47
N PHE A 75 -20.61 3.85 2.26
CA PHE A 75 -19.20 3.71 1.93
C PHE A 75 -18.51 2.91 3.04
N ASN A 76 -17.68 1.98 2.64
CA ASN A 76 -16.86 1.15 3.52
C ASN A 76 -15.42 1.66 3.44
N SER A 77 -14.79 1.89 4.59
CA SER A 77 -13.35 2.19 4.63
C SER A 77 -12.55 1.00 4.10
N LYS A 78 -11.60 1.28 3.20
CA LYS A 78 -10.67 0.30 2.66
C LYS A 78 -9.26 0.79 2.92
N SER A 79 -8.47 -0.03 3.62
CA SER A 79 -7.08 0.27 3.92
C SER A 79 -6.26 -1.00 3.78
N ASN A 80 -5.09 -0.91 3.14
CA ASN A 80 -4.02 -1.90 3.18
C ASN A 80 -2.68 -1.16 2.98
N ASP A 81 -1.62 -1.86 2.60
CA ASP A 81 -0.32 -1.28 2.28
C ASP A 81 -0.37 -0.35 1.04
N LEU A 82 -1.16 -0.71 0.03
CA LEU A 82 -1.27 0.02 -1.23
C LEU A 82 -2.17 1.27 -1.15
N TYR A 83 -3.22 1.26 -0.33
CA TYR A 83 -4.23 2.32 -0.33
C TYR A 83 -4.89 2.56 1.01
N LYS A 84 -5.49 3.75 1.14
CA LYS A 84 -6.47 4.11 2.18
C LYS A 84 -7.49 5.07 1.57
N PHE A 85 -8.75 4.67 1.49
CA PHE A 85 -9.86 5.48 0.99
C PHE A 85 -11.22 4.86 1.39
N GLN A 86 -12.35 5.44 0.98
CA GLN A 86 -13.67 4.84 1.17
C GLN A 86 -14.31 4.42 -0.16
N GLN A 87 -14.85 3.20 -0.24
CA GLN A 87 -15.48 2.67 -1.45
C GLN A 87 -16.95 2.29 -1.21
N SER A 88 -17.84 2.56 -2.17
CA SER A 88 -19.20 2.02 -2.16
C SER A 88 -19.21 0.52 -2.46
N ASP A 89 -20.36 -0.12 -2.24
CA ASP A 89 -20.64 -1.41 -2.89
C ASP A 89 -20.56 -1.29 -4.43
N ASP A 90 -20.43 -2.43 -5.13
CA ASP A 90 -20.52 -2.51 -6.59
C ASP A 90 -21.85 -1.91 -7.11
N LEU A 91 -21.75 -1.05 -8.12
CA LEU A 91 -22.90 -0.35 -8.71
C LEU A 91 -23.56 -1.13 -9.86
N ARG A 92 -23.07 -2.32 -10.20
CA ARG A 92 -23.59 -3.23 -11.24
C ARG A 92 -25.10 -3.43 -11.16
N GLU A 93 -25.64 -3.68 -9.97
CA GLU A 93 -27.07 -3.99 -9.77
C GLU A 93 -27.91 -2.84 -9.20
N ARG A 94 -27.29 -1.68 -8.94
CA ARG A 94 -27.96 -0.47 -8.42
C ARG A 94 -29.08 0.02 -9.37
N LYS A 95 -30.17 0.52 -8.79
CA LYS A 95 -31.47 0.81 -9.47
C LYS A 95 -31.89 2.27 -9.39
N GLU A 96 -31.17 3.05 -8.60
CA GLU A 96 -31.20 4.50 -8.51
C GLU A 96 -31.04 5.10 -9.93
N HIS A 97 -31.81 6.14 -10.25
CA HIS A 97 -32.07 6.51 -11.64
C HIS A 97 -30.80 6.99 -12.34
N HIS A 98 -30.04 7.88 -11.71
CA HIS A 98 -28.85 8.47 -12.32
C HIS A 98 -27.72 7.44 -12.35
N ILE A 99 -27.57 6.60 -11.32
CA ILE A 99 -26.61 5.47 -11.30
C ILE A 99 -26.90 4.48 -12.44
N SER A 100 -28.17 4.11 -12.66
CA SER A 100 -28.57 3.21 -13.74
C SER A 100 -28.34 3.83 -15.14
N GLN A 101 -28.58 5.14 -15.29
CA GLN A 101 -28.34 5.88 -16.52
C GLN A 101 -26.85 6.00 -16.84
N ILE A 102 -25.98 6.35 -15.88
CA ILE A 102 -24.54 6.47 -16.14
C ILE A 102 -23.90 5.12 -16.47
N ARG A 103 -24.30 4.03 -15.80
CA ARG A 103 -23.91 2.66 -16.17
C ARG A 103 -24.28 2.34 -17.62
N SER A 104 -25.49 2.72 -18.04
CA SER A 104 -25.98 2.48 -19.42
C SER A 104 -25.20 3.29 -20.47
N VAL A 105 -24.72 4.48 -20.11
CA VAL A 105 -23.87 5.31 -20.98
C VAL A 105 -22.44 4.75 -21.09
N ILE A 106 -21.82 4.44 -19.95
CA ILE A 106 -20.43 3.96 -19.88
C ILE A 106 -20.28 2.58 -20.54
N PHE A 107 -21.08 1.59 -20.13
CA PHE A 107 -20.96 0.21 -20.64
C PHE A 107 -21.80 -0.07 -21.90
N GLY A 108 -22.62 0.90 -22.32
CA GLY A 108 -23.36 0.89 -23.58
C GLY A 108 -22.64 1.69 -24.66
N GLU A 109 -23.03 2.95 -24.83
CA GLU A 109 -22.57 3.82 -25.92
C GLU A 109 -21.04 4.02 -25.89
N PHE A 110 -20.48 4.42 -24.75
CA PHE A 110 -19.06 4.75 -24.65
C PHE A 110 -18.16 3.52 -24.87
N ARG A 111 -18.52 2.36 -24.31
CA ARG A 111 -17.81 1.10 -24.57
C ARG A 111 -17.79 0.74 -26.06
N VAL A 112 -18.91 0.87 -26.78
CA VAL A 112 -18.95 0.54 -28.22
C VAL A 112 -18.01 1.44 -29.01
N TRP A 113 -18.06 2.75 -28.76
CA TRP A 113 -17.11 3.71 -29.35
C TRP A 113 -15.66 3.37 -29.00
N LEU A 114 -15.39 2.99 -27.75
CA LEU A 114 -14.04 2.63 -27.30
C LEU A 114 -13.51 1.34 -27.95
N SER A 115 -14.36 0.33 -28.16
CA SER A 115 -14.03 -0.86 -28.94
C SER A 115 -13.66 -0.52 -30.38
N GLU A 116 -14.39 0.40 -31.01
CA GLU A 116 -14.13 0.88 -32.38
C GLU A 116 -12.82 1.67 -32.46
N VAL A 117 -12.52 2.53 -31.49
CA VAL A 117 -11.27 3.31 -31.43
C VAL A 117 -10.05 2.43 -31.19
N LEU A 118 -10.14 1.47 -30.26
CA LEU A 118 -9.02 0.59 -29.90
C LEU A 118 -8.87 -0.62 -30.83
N GLN A 119 -9.87 -0.91 -31.67
CA GLN A 119 -9.94 -2.14 -32.49
C GLN A 119 -9.86 -3.41 -31.63
N VAL A 120 -10.54 -3.41 -30.48
CA VAL A 120 -10.58 -4.51 -29.50
C VAL A 120 -12.03 -4.78 -29.08
N ASP A 121 -12.42 -6.04 -29.03
CA ASP A 121 -13.74 -6.47 -28.55
C ASP A 121 -13.83 -6.33 -27.00
N LEU A 122 -14.31 -5.19 -26.52
CA LEU A 122 -14.60 -4.99 -25.09
C LEU A 122 -15.92 -5.65 -24.68
N GLU A 123 -15.88 -6.41 -23.60
CA GLU A 123 -17.03 -7.13 -23.03
C GLU A 123 -18.10 -6.21 -22.44
N ALA A 124 -19.35 -6.66 -22.44
CA ALA A 124 -20.46 -5.95 -21.77
C ALA A 124 -20.43 -6.07 -20.22
N THR A 125 -19.38 -6.66 -19.65
CA THR A 125 -19.17 -6.81 -18.21
C THR A 125 -19.15 -5.44 -17.53
N VAL A 126 -20.04 -5.25 -16.55
CA VAL A 126 -20.13 -4.01 -15.78
C VAL A 126 -19.25 -4.14 -14.54
N ASP A 127 -18.23 -3.32 -14.46
CA ASP A 127 -17.29 -3.23 -13.33
C ASP A 127 -17.08 -1.76 -12.99
N ILE A 128 -17.82 -1.28 -11.98
CA ILE A 128 -17.86 0.15 -11.62
C ILE A 128 -18.23 0.34 -10.15
N SER A 129 -17.42 1.13 -9.45
CA SER A 129 -17.61 1.50 -8.04
C SER A 129 -17.57 3.02 -7.87
N CYS A 130 -18.04 3.52 -6.74
CA CYS A 130 -17.83 4.90 -6.31
C CYS A 130 -16.73 4.94 -5.25
N ALA A 131 -15.76 5.84 -5.41
CA ALA A 131 -14.69 6.06 -4.44
C ALA A 131 -14.75 7.50 -3.90
N LYS A 132 -14.47 7.65 -2.61
CA LYS A 132 -14.22 8.91 -1.91
C LYS A 132 -12.82 8.87 -1.35
N TYR A 133 -12.07 9.94 -1.57
CA TYR A 133 -10.81 10.23 -0.89
C TYR A 133 -11.00 11.53 -0.11
N GLU A 134 -10.79 11.48 1.20
CA GLU A 134 -10.81 12.61 2.14
C GLU A 134 -9.39 12.88 2.65
N HIS A 135 -9.20 13.78 3.62
CA HIS A 135 -7.87 14.15 4.09
C HIS A 135 -7.00 12.93 4.50
N THR A 136 -5.77 12.87 4.00
CA THR A 136 -4.80 11.76 4.13
C THR A 136 -5.13 10.46 3.38
N ASP A 137 -6.20 10.40 2.58
CA ASP A 137 -6.49 9.24 1.73
C ASP A 137 -5.62 9.23 0.47
N VAL A 138 -5.21 8.03 0.03
CA VAL A 138 -4.20 7.79 -1.00
C VAL A 138 -4.40 6.41 -1.67
N LEU A 139 -3.95 6.25 -2.91
CA LEU A 139 -3.79 4.95 -3.59
C LEU A 139 -2.46 4.98 -4.32
N LEU A 140 -1.48 4.21 -3.84
CA LEU A 140 -0.07 4.29 -4.24
C LEU A 140 0.19 3.64 -5.61
N CYS A 141 1.47 3.60 -6.02
CA CYS A 141 1.87 3.22 -7.38
C CYS A 141 1.51 1.76 -7.75
N HIS A 142 0.60 1.60 -8.70
CA HIS A 142 0.15 0.32 -9.26
C HIS A 142 -0.13 0.44 -10.77
N ASP A 143 -0.26 -0.68 -11.48
CA ASP A 143 -0.43 -0.76 -12.95
C ASP A 143 -1.87 -1.14 -13.39
N ASP A 144 -2.73 -1.47 -12.43
CA ASP A 144 -4.07 -2.02 -12.59
C ASP A 144 -4.17 -3.43 -13.22
N GLU A 145 -3.04 -4.15 -13.37
CA GLU A 145 -2.98 -5.47 -14.00
C GLU A 145 -3.79 -6.53 -13.23
N LEU A 146 -4.95 -6.89 -13.77
CA LEU A 146 -5.74 -8.06 -13.38
C LEU A 146 -6.38 -8.69 -14.63
N GLU A 147 -6.48 -10.02 -14.67
CA GLU A 147 -6.94 -10.74 -15.86
C GLU A 147 -8.32 -10.27 -16.34
N GLY A 148 -8.46 -10.00 -17.64
CA GLY A 148 -9.67 -9.47 -18.25
C GLY A 148 -9.75 -7.93 -18.27
N ARG A 149 -9.08 -7.20 -17.37
CA ARG A 149 -9.08 -5.73 -17.42
C ARG A 149 -8.32 -5.25 -18.65
N ARG A 150 -8.95 -4.40 -19.47
CA ARG A 150 -8.34 -3.85 -20.69
C ARG A 150 -8.22 -2.33 -20.70
N VAL A 151 -9.22 -1.61 -20.19
CA VAL A 151 -9.16 -0.14 -20.10
C VAL A 151 -9.70 0.31 -18.75
N ALA A 152 -8.89 1.02 -17.97
CA ALA A 152 -9.32 1.67 -16.75
C ALA A 152 -10.01 3.00 -17.08
N PHE A 153 -11.03 3.38 -16.31
CA PHE A 153 -11.67 4.70 -16.42
C PHE A 153 -12.00 5.32 -15.06
N ILE A 154 -11.98 6.64 -15.00
CA ILE A 154 -12.28 7.45 -13.81
C ILE A 154 -13.10 8.68 -14.24
N LEU A 155 -14.34 8.80 -13.76
CA LEU A 155 -15.21 9.95 -13.94
C LEU A 155 -15.25 10.78 -12.64
N TYR A 156 -14.70 11.99 -12.68
CA TYR A 156 -14.57 12.88 -11.53
C TYR A 156 -15.83 13.70 -11.28
N LEU A 157 -16.31 13.68 -10.02
CA LEU A 157 -17.49 14.39 -9.53
C LEU A 157 -17.10 15.29 -8.33
N VAL A 158 -15.95 15.95 -8.46
CA VAL A 158 -15.30 16.75 -7.42
C VAL A 158 -15.78 18.21 -7.37
N PRO A 159 -15.73 18.89 -6.21
CA PRO A 159 -15.83 20.35 -6.14
C PRO A 159 -14.65 21.03 -6.87
N PRO A 160 -14.60 22.37 -6.99
CA PRO A 160 -13.44 23.06 -7.55
C PRO A 160 -12.13 22.63 -6.85
N TRP A 161 -11.23 22.05 -7.65
CA TRP A 161 -10.02 21.36 -7.19
C TRP A 161 -8.76 22.08 -7.69
N GLU A 162 -7.75 22.16 -6.85
CA GLU A 162 -6.49 22.86 -7.07
C GLU A 162 -5.30 21.94 -6.71
N VAL A 163 -4.10 22.26 -7.21
CA VAL A 163 -2.86 21.50 -6.92
C VAL A 163 -2.61 21.33 -5.41
N LYS A 164 -2.95 22.34 -4.61
CA LYS A 164 -2.77 22.32 -3.14
C LYS A 164 -3.70 21.34 -2.41
N ASP A 165 -4.78 20.90 -3.05
CA ASP A 165 -5.74 19.97 -2.44
C ASP A 165 -5.25 18.51 -2.52
N GLY A 166 -4.17 18.24 -3.26
CA GLY A 166 -3.66 16.88 -3.52
C GLY A 166 -4.57 16.08 -4.45
N GLY A 167 -4.62 14.77 -4.30
CA GLY A 167 -5.59 13.92 -5.03
C GLY A 167 -5.39 13.82 -6.54
N THR A 168 -4.24 14.20 -7.08
CA THR A 168 -3.93 14.07 -8.52
C THR A 168 -3.90 12.61 -8.94
N LEU A 169 -4.24 12.34 -10.21
CA LEU A 169 -3.89 11.09 -10.86
C LEU A 169 -2.48 11.27 -11.46
N ASP A 170 -1.49 10.69 -10.81
CA ASP A 170 -0.09 10.78 -11.23
C ASP A 170 0.25 9.56 -12.10
N LEU A 171 0.95 9.77 -13.22
CA LEU A 171 1.39 8.73 -14.16
C LEU A 171 2.92 8.64 -14.14
N PHE A 172 3.46 7.43 -14.02
CA PHE A 172 4.90 7.18 -13.92
C PHE A 172 5.54 6.84 -15.26
N SER A 173 6.78 7.30 -15.45
CA SER A 173 7.69 6.73 -16.45
C SER A 173 8.18 5.34 -16.02
N THR A 174 8.59 4.51 -16.97
CA THR A 174 9.19 3.19 -16.71
C THR A 174 10.62 3.07 -17.21
N ASP A 175 11.39 2.16 -16.62
CA ASP A 175 12.74 1.78 -17.06
C ASP A 175 12.74 0.62 -18.09
N GLU A 176 13.95 0.21 -18.47
CA GLU A 176 14.23 -0.95 -19.34
C GLU A 176 13.81 -2.32 -18.77
N HIS A 177 13.34 -2.37 -17.52
CA HIS A 177 12.81 -3.55 -16.85
C HIS A 177 11.28 -3.47 -16.65
N CYS A 178 10.62 -2.47 -17.25
CA CYS A 178 9.21 -2.15 -17.05
C CYS A 178 8.88 -1.94 -15.56
N GLN A 179 9.76 -1.28 -14.81
CA GLN A 179 9.50 -0.83 -13.44
C GLN A 179 9.27 0.69 -13.43
N PRO A 180 8.36 1.21 -12.58
CA PRO A 180 8.14 2.64 -12.48
C PRO A 180 9.37 3.34 -11.90
N VAL A 181 9.64 4.55 -12.39
CA VAL A 181 10.80 5.37 -12.00
C VAL A 181 10.34 6.63 -11.27
N SER A 182 9.61 7.50 -11.95
CA SER A 182 9.18 8.80 -11.41
C SER A 182 7.87 9.25 -12.02
N VAL A 183 7.06 10.00 -11.28
CA VAL A 183 5.91 10.73 -11.84
C VAL A 183 6.39 11.70 -12.91
N VAL A 184 5.87 11.59 -14.13
CA VAL A 184 6.15 12.51 -15.24
C VAL A 184 4.93 13.32 -15.67
N LYS A 185 3.74 12.98 -15.15
CA LYS A 185 2.50 13.70 -15.39
C LYS A 185 1.57 13.59 -14.18
N SER A 186 0.94 14.69 -13.81
CA SER A 186 -0.06 14.75 -12.73
C SER A 186 -1.33 15.40 -13.26
N LEU A 187 -2.42 14.64 -13.34
CA LEU A 187 -3.72 15.10 -13.82
C LEU A 187 -4.58 15.53 -12.63
N LEU A 188 -5.04 16.79 -12.65
CA LEU A 188 -5.99 17.30 -11.65
C LEU A 188 -7.39 16.71 -11.92
N PRO A 189 -8.10 16.23 -10.88
CA PRO A 189 -9.50 15.83 -11.03
C PRO A 189 -10.36 17.08 -11.28
N CYS A 190 -11.15 17.05 -12.34
CA CYS A 190 -12.03 18.17 -12.73
C CYS A 190 -13.48 17.71 -12.79
N TRP A 191 -14.42 18.55 -12.32
CA TRP A 191 -15.86 18.25 -12.37
C TRP A 191 -16.32 17.82 -13.77
N ASN A 192 -17.02 16.68 -13.86
CA ASN A 192 -17.54 16.12 -15.11
C ASN A 192 -16.42 15.88 -16.16
N SER A 193 -15.24 15.43 -15.71
CA SER A 193 -14.19 14.93 -16.60
C SER A 193 -13.99 13.43 -16.44
N LEU A 194 -13.87 12.74 -17.56
CA LEU A 194 -13.55 11.31 -17.65
C LEU A 194 -12.08 11.18 -18.05
N VAL A 195 -11.28 10.43 -17.32
CA VAL A 195 -9.97 9.95 -17.77
C VAL A 195 -10.08 8.45 -18.04
N PHE A 196 -9.43 7.96 -19.09
CA PHE A 196 -9.27 6.54 -19.35
C PHE A 196 -7.91 6.22 -19.98
N PHE A 197 -7.41 5.01 -19.74
CA PHE A 197 -6.13 4.52 -20.27
C PHE A 197 -6.12 3.00 -20.38
N GLU A 198 -5.30 2.49 -21.30
CA GLU A 198 -5.16 1.04 -21.51
C GLU A 198 -4.37 0.40 -20.35
N VAL A 199 -4.90 -0.70 -19.80
CA VAL A 199 -4.24 -1.48 -18.75
C VAL A 199 -3.12 -2.30 -19.38
N SER A 200 -1.89 -2.13 -18.92
CA SER A 200 -0.69 -2.70 -19.52
C SER A 200 0.44 -2.88 -18.49
N PRO A 201 1.50 -3.65 -18.82
CA PRO A 201 2.67 -3.82 -17.94
C PRO A 201 3.48 -2.54 -17.64
N VAL A 202 3.06 -1.39 -18.16
CA VAL A 202 3.70 -0.07 -17.98
C VAL A 202 2.72 1.04 -17.60
N SER A 203 1.42 0.75 -17.39
CA SER A 203 0.41 1.77 -17.01
C SER A 203 0.46 2.17 -15.54
N PHE A 204 1.67 2.36 -15.00
CA PHE A 204 1.90 2.69 -13.60
C PHE A 204 1.36 4.07 -13.25
N HIS A 205 0.50 4.12 -12.26
CA HIS A 205 -0.15 5.34 -11.79
C HIS A 205 -0.45 5.28 -10.28
N GLN A 206 -0.78 6.43 -9.69
CA GLN A 206 -1.26 6.54 -8.32
C GLN A 206 -2.33 7.64 -8.21
N VAL A 207 -3.15 7.59 -7.15
CA VAL A 207 -3.86 8.75 -6.63
C VAL A 207 -3.00 9.35 -5.52
N ALA A 208 -2.43 10.52 -5.76
CA ALA A 208 -1.67 11.25 -4.74
C ALA A 208 -2.54 11.54 -3.52
N GLU A 209 -1.91 11.69 -2.35
CA GLU A 209 -2.60 11.97 -1.09
C GLU A 209 -3.51 13.19 -1.22
N VAL A 210 -4.73 13.11 -0.69
CA VAL A 210 -5.63 14.27 -0.57
C VAL A 210 -5.22 15.10 0.64
N LEU A 211 -4.70 16.29 0.37
CA LEU A 211 -4.19 17.22 1.39
C LEU A 211 -5.28 18.16 1.93
N SER A 212 -6.42 18.28 1.24
CA SER A 212 -7.52 19.14 1.67
C SER A 212 -8.29 18.56 2.87
N GLU A 213 -8.39 19.32 3.97
CA GLU A 213 -9.20 18.96 5.15
C GLU A 213 -10.72 19.11 4.91
N GLU A 214 -11.13 19.96 3.96
CA GLU A 214 -12.54 20.36 3.78
C GLU A 214 -13.24 19.70 2.57
N LYS A 215 -12.47 19.10 1.64
CA LYS A 215 -12.99 18.65 0.33
C LYS A 215 -12.94 17.13 0.20
N CYS A 216 -14.02 16.57 -0.34
CA CYS A 216 -14.09 15.15 -0.72
C CYS A 216 -13.84 14.98 -2.22
N ARG A 217 -12.85 14.16 -2.59
CA ARG A 217 -12.57 13.75 -3.97
C ARG A 217 -13.47 12.56 -4.33
N LEU A 218 -14.66 12.84 -4.86
CA LEU A 218 -15.59 11.83 -5.35
C LEU A 218 -15.32 11.45 -6.81
N SER A 219 -15.25 10.15 -7.10
CA SER A 219 -15.17 9.62 -8.47
C SER A 219 -15.93 8.32 -8.64
N LEU A 220 -16.50 8.12 -9.83
CA LEU A 220 -16.83 6.78 -10.32
C LEU A 220 -15.60 6.21 -11.02
N SER A 221 -15.22 4.97 -10.72
CA SER A 221 -14.09 4.30 -11.39
C SER A 221 -14.33 2.82 -11.58
N GLY A 222 -13.67 2.24 -12.58
CA GLY A 222 -13.79 0.85 -12.94
C GLY A 222 -13.07 0.50 -14.23
N TRP A 223 -13.41 -0.65 -14.81
CA TRP A 223 -12.70 -1.21 -15.96
C TRP A 223 -13.64 -1.70 -17.05
N PHE A 224 -13.25 -1.49 -18.30
CA PHE A 224 -13.76 -2.26 -19.43
C PHE A 224 -12.96 -3.55 -19.55
N HIS A 225 -13.68 -4.66 -19.59
CA HIS A 225 -13.11 -5.99 -19.71
C HIS A 225 -12.93 -6.39 -21.18
N GLY A 226 -11.98 -7.28 -21.47
CA GLY A 226 -11.66 -7.74 -22.81
C GLY A 226 -10.39 -8.60 -22.83
N PRO A 227 -9.84 -8.92 -24.02
CA PRO A 227 -8.63 -9.73 -24.12
C PRO A 227 -7.43 -9.06 -23.41
N SER A 228 -6.85 -9.76 -22.42
CA SER A 228 -5.65 -9.31 -21.70
C SER A 228 -4.47 -9.08 -22.65
N LEU A 229 -3.62 -8.08 -22.36
CA LEU A 229 -2.34 -7.91 -23.04
C LEU A 229 -1.34 -9.04 -22.67
N PRO A 230 -0.40 -9.40 -23.56
CA PRO A 230 0.67 -10.34 -23.22
C PRO A 230 1.57 -9.77 -22.12
N ARG A 231 1.71 -10.48 -21.00
CA ARG A 231 2.56 -10.06 -19.89
C ARG A 231 4.03 -10.47 -20.12
N PRO A 232 5.02 -9.57 -19.93
CA PRO A 232 6.43 -9.96 -19.90
C PRO A 232 6.73 -10.85 -18.69
N SER A 233 7.86 -11.55 -18.71
CA SER A 233 8.36 -12.24 -17.52
C SER A 233 8.62 -11.22 -16.40
N ARG A 234 8.06 -11.47 -15.20
CA ARG A 234 8.24 -10.59 -14.03
C ARG A 234 9.73 -10.30 -13.78
N TYR A 235 10.07 -9.03 -13.63
CA TYR A 235 11.42 -8.61 -13.23
C TYR A 235 11.73 -9.07 -11.80
N ILE A 236 12.89 -9.69 -11.62
CA ILE A 236 13.40 -10.15 -10.32
C ILE A 236 14.59 -9.28 -9.94
N GLU A 237 14.42 -8.43 -8.94
CA GLU A 237 15.52 -7.62 -8.39
C GLU A 237 16.68 -8.49 -7.91
N HIS A 238 17.90 -7.96 -8.08
CA HIS A 238 19.10 -8.56 -7.50
C HIS A 238 18.98 -8.62 -5.97
N PRO A 239 19.20 -9.78 -5.33
CA PRO A 239 19.15 -9.90 -3.88
C PRO A 239 20.17 -8.97 -3.20
N VAL A 240 19.74 -8.29 -2.14
CA VAL A 240 20.63 -7.48 -1.29
C VAL A 240 21.77 -8.35 -0.76
N PRO A 241 23.05 -7.96 -0.91
CA PRO A 241 24.18 -8.73 -0.39
C PRO A 241 24.06 -8.94 1.12
N ARG A 242 24.25 -10.20 1.57
CA ARG A 242 24.26 -10.56 2.98
C ARG A 242 25.67 -10.76 3.49
N ARG A 243 25.96 -10.26 4.69
CA ARG A 243 27.29 -10.31 5.31
C ARG A 243 27.28 -11.24 6.52
N THR A 244 28.43 -11.73 6.93
CA THR A 244 28.60 -12.40 8.23
C THR A 244 28.84 -11.35 9.30
N HIS A 245 28.70 -11.73 10.57
CA HIS A 245 29.03 -10.84 11.69
C HIS A 245 30.49 -10.35 11.63
N ILE A 246 30.73 -9.20 12.25
CA ILE A 246 32.05 -8.58 12.40
C ILE A 246 32.68 -9.08 13.71
N PRO A 247 33.89 -9.69 13.70
CA PRO A 247 34.56 -10.13 14.91
C PRO A 247 34.86 -8.98 15.88
N ARG A 248 34.15 -8.97 17.01
CA ARG A 248 34.23 -8.00 18.10
C ARG A 248 33.88 -8.70 19.41
N ASP A 249 34.59 -8.35 20.47
CA ASP A 249 34.33 -8.88 21.81
C ASP A 249 33.16 -8.17 22.51
N GLU A 250 32.84 -8.64 23.72
CA GLU A 250 31.71 -8.19 24.51
C GLU A 250 31.85 -6.76 25.07
N SER A 251 33.04 -6.14 25.03
CA SER A 251 33.23 -4.75 25.49
C SER A 251 32.32 -3.76 24.76
N LEU A 252 32.03 -4.04 23.48
CA LEU A 252 31.11 -3.27 22.66
C LEU A 252 29.65 -3.33 23.17
N LEU A 253 29.24 -4.44 23.78
CA LEU A 253 27.91 -4.55 24.41
C LEU A 253 27.82 -3.68 25.66
N PHE A 254 28.84 -3.73 26.54
CA PHE A 254 28.87 -2.93 27.77
C PHE A 254 28.94 -1.41 27.50
N GLU A 255 29.53 -0.99 26.38
CA GLU A 255 29.60 0.41 25.97
C GLU A 255 28.26 0.95 25.41
N TRP A 256 27.48 0.11 24.72
CA TRP A 256 26.34 0.56 23.92
C TRP A 256 24.97 0.10 24.41
N VAL A 257 24.86 -1.10 24.97
CA VAL A 257 23.59 -1.72 25.38
C VAL A 257 23.29 -1.36 26.83
N ASN A 258 22.03 -1.06 27.13
CA ASN A 258 21.54 -0.84 28.48
C ASN A 258 21.74 -2.12 29.32
N GLU A 259 22.38 -1.96 30.49
CA GLU A 259 22.87 -3.05 31.34
C GLU A 259 21.79 -4.08 31.71
N MET A 260 20.51 -3.69 31.75
CA MET A 260 19.41 -4.61 32.04
C MET A 260 19.27 -5.74 30.99
N TYR A 261 19.64 -5.48 29.73
CA TYR A 261 19.62 -6.49 28.66
C TYR A 261 20.86 -7.38 28.66
N LEU A 262 21.85 -7.10 29.51
CA LEU A 262 23.05 -7.91 29.71
C LEU A 262 22.93 -8.84 30.93
N ASP A 263 21.91 -8.67 31.78
CA ASP A 263 21.62 -9.57 32.90
C ASP A 263 21.04 -10.91 32.40
N PRO A 264 21.66 -12.07 32.72
CA PRO A 264 21.19 -13.37 32.22
C PRO A 264 19.78 -13.75 32.68
N CYS A 265 19.35 -13.32 33.88
CA CYS A 265 18.00 -13.61 34.38
C CYS A 265 16.95 -12.78 33.62
N TYR A 266 17.28 -11.56 33.21
CA TYR A 266 16.44 -10.74 32.36
C TYR A 266 16.43 -11.25 30.92
N GLN A 267 17.58 -11.64 30.34
CA GLN A 267 17.66 -12.26 29.01
C GLN A 267 16.74 -13.50 28.91
N ALA A 268 16.78 -14.40 29.91
CA ALA A 268 15.93 -15.59 29.93
C ALA A 268 14.41 -15.26 29.98
N ARG A 269 14.03 -14.13 30.59
CA ARG A 269 12.63 -13.67 30.57
C ARG A 269 12.22 -13.09 29.22
N VAL A 270 13.09 -12.31 28.59
CA VAL A 270 12.89 -11.79 27.23
C VAL A 270 12.78 -12.94 26.23
N GLN A 271 13.63 -13.96 26.35
CA GLN A 271 13.56 -15.18 25.55
C GLN A 271 12.22 -15.90 25.72
N GLN A 272 11.74 -16.08 26.96
CA GLN A 272 10.46 -16.74 27.19
C GLN A 272 9.29 -15.97 26.53
N GLU A 273 9.23 -14.65 26.72
CA GLU A 273 8.20 -13.80 26.12
C GLU A 273 8.23 -13.86 24.58
N PHE A 274 9.43 -13.80 24.00
CA PHE A 274 9.63 -13.95 22.55
C PHE A 274 9.29 -15.37 22.04
N GLU A 275 9.55 -16.44 22.80
CA GLU A 275 9.16 -17.81 22.43
C GLU A 275 7.63 -18.00 22.46
N GLU A 276 6.90 -17.22 23.28
CA GLU A 276 5.44 -17.27 23.38
C GLU A 276 4.73 -16.49 22.25
N SER A 277 5.19 -15.28 21.91
CA SER A 277 4.56 -14.39 20.92
C SER A 277 5.21 -14.44 19.53
N SER A 278 6.47 -14.88 19.43
CA SER A 278 7.36 -14.60 18.30
C SER A 278 7.58 -13.10 18.02
N GLU A 279 7.41 -12.20 18.99
CA GLU A 279 7.75 -10.77 18.86
C GLU A 279 8.14 -10.13 20.19
N ILE A 280 8.96 -9.08 20.17
CA ILE A 280 9.23 -8.32 21.39
C ILE A 280 9.59 -6.85 21.16
N CYS A 281 9.21 -6.00 22.11
CA CYS A 281 9.57 -4.58 22.16
C CYS A 281 10.46 -4.29 23.38
N LEU A 282 11.68 -3.82 23.14
CA LEU A 282 12.69 -3.56 24.19
C LEU A 282 12.97 -2.04 24.27
N PRO A 283 12.25 -1.29 25.13
CA PRO A 283 12.39 0.17 25.20
C PRO A 283 13.72 0.60 25.85
N SER A 284 14.32 1.70 25.39
CA SER A 284 15.58 2.23 25.95
C SER A 284 16.74 1.22 25.91
N PHE A 285 16.84 0.47 24.81
CA PHE A 285 17.82 -0.60 24.62
C PHE A 285 19.27 -0.12 24.51
N LEU A 286 19.50 1.04 23.90
CA LEU A 286 20.81 1.68 23.91
C LEU A 286 21.00 2.55 25.15
N GLN A 287 22.24 2.62 25.63
CA GLN A 287 22.67 3.59 26.64
C GLN A 287 22.26 5.01 26.24
N GLU A 288 21.63 5.77 27.15
CA GLU A 288 21.01 7.07 26.85
C GLU A 288 22.02 8.06 26.21
N GLU A 289 23.27 8.04 26.69
CA GLU A 289 24.31 8.91 26.12
C GLU A 289 24.62 8.55 24.67
N LYS A 290 24.76 7.26 24.35
CA LYS A 290 25.01 6.79 22.97
C LYS A 290 23.84 7.11 22.05
N LEU A 291 22.60 6.85 22.49
CA LEU A 291 21.41 7.21 21.74
C LEU A 291 21.33 8.72 21.47
N ARG A 292 21.67 9.56 22.46
CA ARG A 292 21.75 11.02 22.30
C ARG A 292 22.85 11.45 21.31
N GLN A 293 24.03 10.82 21.35
CA GLN A 293 25.13 11.09 20.42
C GLN A 293 24.72 10.75 18.97
N VAL A 294 24.17 9.56 18.72
CA VAL A 294 23.71 9.13 17.38
C VAL A 294 22.59 10.04 16.87
N ARG A 295 21.56 10.33 17.69
CA ARG A 295 20.47 11.25 17.33
C ARG A 295 20.99 12.65 16.96
N SER A 296 21.94 13.18 17.73
CA SER A 296 22.54 14.50 17.44
C SER A 296 23.29 14.48 16.11
N ALA A 297 24.04 13.42 15.81
CA ALA A 297 24.77 13.28 14.56
C ALA A 297 23.85 13.17 13.34
N LEU A 298 22.75 12.40 13.45
CA LEU A 298 21.73 12.27 12.40
C LEU A 298 20.98 13.59 12.12
N GLN A 299 20.87 14.49 13.12
CA GLN A 299 20.21 15.79 12.99
C GLN A 299 21.13 16.91 12.49
N LEU A 300 22.41 16.90 12.88
CA LEU A 300 23.35 18.01 12.64
C LEU A 300 24.22 17.84 11.39
N SER A 301 24.31 16.62 10.84
CA SER A 301 25.19 16.31 9.71
C SER A 301 24.47 16.46 8.37
N GLU A 302 25.17 16.97 7.35
CA GLU A 302 24.69 17.01 5.96
C GLU A 302 24.74 15.61 5.30
N ILE A 303 23.93 14.69 5.81
CA ILE A 303 23.79 13.34 5.27
C ILE A 303 23.07 13.41 3.91
N GLN A 304 23.72 12.91 2.86
CA GLN A 304 23.12 12.77 1.53
C GLN A 304 22.24 11.53 1.50
N TRP A 305 20.92 11.73 1.61
CA TRP A 305 19.93 10.65 1.54
C TRP A 305 19.55 10.38 0.09
N GLU A 306 19.68 9.13 -0.34
CA GLU A 306 19.25 8.66 -1.65
C GLU A 306 17.81 8.12 -1.56
N ARG A 307 17.01 8.34 -2.61
CA ARG A 307 15.64 7.82 -2.66
C ARG A 307 15.66 6.36 -3.14
N LYS A 308 15.22 5.45 -2.28
CA LYS A 308 15.12 4.02 -2.61
C LYS A 308 13.77 3.70 -3.24
N GLY A 309 13.81 3.02 -4.40
CA GLY A 309 12.66 2.60 -5.20
C GLY A 309 12.65 1.10 -5.52
N PRO A 310 11.90 0.65 -6.55
CA PRO A 310 10.97 1.44 -7.38
C PRO A 310 9.64 1.75 -6.65
N PRO A 311 8.87 2.77 -7.08
CA PRO A 311 7.65 3.21 -6.37
C PRO A 311 6.56 2.15 -6.21
N ASN A 312 6.43 1.17 -7.09
CA ASN A 312 5.49 0.04 -6.91
C ASN A 312 5.94 -0.99 -5.84
N LYS A 313 6.97 -0.68 -5.05
CA LYS A 313 7.54 -1.56 -4.02
C LYS A 313 7.98 -0.79 -2.79
N ARG A 314 8.55 0.40 -2.95
CA ARG A 314 9.04 1.25 -1.86
C ARG A 314 9.34 2.67 -2.31
N CYS A 315 9.25 3.60 -1.37
CA CYS A 315 9.68 4.98 -1.50
C CYS A 315 10.16 5.44 -0.12
N TYR A 316 11.47 5.47 0.15
CA TYR A 316 12.02 6.02 1.41
C TYR A 316 13.44 6.52 1.21
N GLY A 317 13.98 7.26 2.19
CA GLY A 317 15.39 7.66 2.18
C GLY A 317 16.31 6.54 2.69
N CYS A 318 17.37 6.19 1.97
CA CYS A 318 18.47 5.37 2.46
C CYS A 318 19.80 6.10 2.30
N VAL A 319 20.89 5.54 2.83
CA VAL A 319 22.22 6.14 2.74
C VAL A 319 23.31 5.07 2.75
N ASP A 320 24.42 5.29 2.05
CA ASP A 320 25.62 4.46 2.19
C ASP A 320 26.25 4.68 3.58
N MET A 321 26.42 3.60 4.33
CA MET A 321 27.05 3.58 5.65
C MET A 321 28.50 4.11 5.65
N GLN A 322 29.18 4.18 4.50
CA GLN A 322 30.49 4.83 4.41
C GLN A 322 30.43 6.37 4.51
N SER A 323 29.25 6.96 4.28
CA SER A 323 29.06 8.42 4.23
C SER A 323 28.47 9.04 5.52
N VAL A 324 28.09 8.22 6.51
CA VAL A 324 27.48 8.68 7.76
C VAL A 324 28.53 9.03 8.84
N PRO A 325 28.20 9.85 9.86
CA PRO A 325 29.12 10.19 10.96
C PRO A 325 29.64 8.98 11.74
N SER A 326 30.82 9.07 12.36
CA SER A 326 31.50 7.92 12.99
C SER A 326 30.63 7.22 14.05
N CYS A 327 29.96 7.94 14.93
CA CYS A 327 29.10 7.34 15.96
C CYS A 327 27.91 6.57 15.37
N VAL A 328 27.47 6.90 14.15
CA VAL A 328 26.45 6.13 13.42
C VAL A 328 27.08 4.84 12.85
N GLN A 329 28.32 4.91 12.36
CA GLN A 329 29.09 3.72 11.92
C GLN A 329 29.42 2.78 13.09
N GLU A 330 29.78 3.31 14.26
CA GLU A 330 30.02 2.55 15.49
C GLU A 330 28.72 1.88 15.99
N CYS A 331 27.59 2.60 15.94
CA CYS A 331 26.27 2.03 16.22
C CYS A 331 25.88 0.93 15.22
N TRP A 332 26.27 1.05 13.95
CA TRP A 332 26.10 0.01 12.95
C TRP A 332 26.99 -1.22 13.22
N GLU A 333 28.24 -0.97 13.60
CA GLU A 333 29.22 -2.01 13.95
C GLU A 333 28.75 -2.86 15.14
N LEU A 334 28.10 -2.25 16.15
CA LEU A 334 27.38 -2.98 17.20
C LEU A 334 26.36 -3.95 16.60
N LEU A 335 25.43 -3.48 15.77
CA LEU A 335 24.32 -4.31 15.26
C LEU A 335 24.79 -5.45 14.34
N SER A 336 25.93 -5.29 13.66
CA SER A 336 26.56 -6.34 12.86
C SER A 336 27.65 -7.14 13.62
N SER A 337 27.86 -6.94 14.92
CA SER A 337 28.95 -7.58 15.68
C SER A 337 28.68 -9.04 16.08
N GLU A 338 29.75 -9.83 16.22
CA GLU A 338 29.69 -11.22 16.73
C GLU A 338 29.03 -11.29 18.12
N SER A 339 29.42 -10.40 19.03
CA SER A 339 28.84 -10.28 20.37
C SER A 339 27.35 -9.94 20.34
N PHE A 340 26.89 -9.12 19.38
CA PHE A 340 25.47 -8.83 19.22
C PHE A 340 24.66 -10.02 18.65
N PHE A 341 25.24 -10.82 17.76
CA PHE A 341 24.61 -12.07 17.30
C PHE A 341 24.45 -13.09 18.45
N ILE A 342 25.39 -13.10 19.41
CA ILE A 342 25.26 -13.91 20.64
C ILE A 342 24.12 -13.35 21.51
N LEU A 343 24.09 -12.03 21.75
CA LEU A 343 23.02 -11.38 22.51
C LEU A 343 21.64 -11.67 21.89
N LEU A 344 21.46 -11.47 20.58
CA LEU A 344 20.21 -11.81 19.89
C LEU A 344 19.85 -13.30 20.01
N SER A 345 20.84 -14.20 20.02
CA SER A 345 20.57 -15.63 20.26
C SER A 345 20.00 -15.85 21.66
N ASN A 346 20.59 -15.22 22.69
CA ASN A 346 20.12 -15.28 24.07
C ASN A 346 18.74 -14.63 24.28
N LEU A 347 18.40 -13.59 23.52
CA LEU A 347 17.11 -12.89 23.62
C LEU A 347 15.96 -13.58 22.85
N THR A 348 16.25 -14.55 21.97
CA THR A 348 15.24 -15.14 21.05
C THR A 348 15.13 -16.67 21.07
N GLY A 349 16.11 -17.38 21.65
CA GLY A 349 16.23 -18.83 21.47
C GLY A 349 16.79 -19.24 20.09
N LEU A 350 16.91 -18.31 19.13
CA LEU A 350 17.38 -18.60 17.78
C LEU A 350 18.90 -18.81 17.77
N ARG A 351 19.34 -19.88 17.12
CA ARG A 351 20.78 -20.17 16.96
C ARG A 351 21.41 -19.27 15.88
N LEU A 352 21.65 -18.00 16.21
CA LEU A 352 22.30 -17.03 15.32
C LEU A 352 23.83 -17.09 15.43
N HIS A 353 24.37 -17.56 16.56
CA HIS A 353 25.80 -17.80 16.74
C HIS A 353 26.16 -19.26 17.06
N TYR A 354 27.40 -19.67 16.81
CA TYR A 354 27.84 -21.06 17.04
C TYR A 354 28.16 -21.38 18.50
N LEU A 355 28.46 -20.35 19.31
CA LEU A 355 28.64 -20.46 20.77
C LEU A 355 27.31 -20.61 21.51
N TYR A 356 26.20 -20.17 20.90
CA TYR A 356 24.88 -20.29 21.52
C TYR A 356 24.49 -21.77 21.74
N GLY A 357 24.01 -22.08 22.94
CA GLY A 357 23.64 -23.43 23.36
C GLY A 357 24.80 -24.33 23.81
N LYS A 358 26.07 -23.87 23.78
CA LYS A 358 27.19 -24.58 24.40
C LYS A 358 27.31 -24.23 25.88
N SER A 359 26.71 -25.05 26.75
CA SER A 359 27.07 -25.03 28.17
C SER A 359 28.50 -25.56 28.38
N GLU A 360 29.18 -25.12 29.44
CA GLU A 360 30.57 -25.52 29.79
C GLU A 360 30.71 -26.99 30.28
N THR A 361 29.90 -27.92 29.76
CA THR A 361 29.83 -29.31 30.23
C THR A 361 30.54 -30.34 29.34
N GLU A 362 31.17 -29.93 28.24
CA GLU A 362 32.02 -30.82 27.41
C GLU A 362 33.48 -30.97 27.92
N ASN A 363 33.76 -30.58 29.17
CA ASN A 363 35.05 -30.82 29.85
C ASN A 363 34.85 -31.52 31.21
N GLY A 364 34.30 -32.73 31.19
CA GLY A 364 34.12 -33.55 32.40
C GLY A 364 33.96 -35.03 32.09
N ASP A 365 34.99 -35.84 32.37
CA ASP A 365 34.93 -37.30 32.30
C ASP A 365 33.87 -37.85 33.28
N GLY A 366 32.92 -38.66 32.78
CA GLY A 366 31.88 -39.25 33.61
C GLY A 366 31.05 -40.32 32.92
N GLU A 367 31.41 -41.60 33.12
CA GLU A 367 30.56 -42.73 32.75
C GLU A 367 29.26 -42.72 33.58
N GLY A 368 28.10 -42.58 32.94
CA GLY A 368 26.82 -42.44 33.64
C GLY A 368 25.60 -42.80 32.78
N ASN A 369 25.35 -44.10 32.60
CA ASN A 369 24.27 -44.62 31.76
C ASN A 369 22.87 -44.42 32.40
N THR A 370 22.05 -43.49 31.90
CA THR A 370 20.58 -43.51 32.11
C THR A 370 19.83 -43.05 30.86
N GLN A 371 18.80 -43.81 30.47
CA GLN A 371 18.00 -43.55 29.27
C GLN A 371 17.01 -42.39 29.47
N ALA A 372 17.02 -41.42 28.56
CA ALA A 372 15.88 -40.56 28.25
C ALA A 372 15.78 -40.42 26.72
N SER A 373 14.56 -40.43 26.19
CA SER A 373 14.28 -40.59 24.77
C SER A 373 14.58 -39.32 23.96
N ALA A 374 15.71 -39.31 23.25
CA ALA A 374 16.02 -38.30 22.24
C ALA A 374 15.37 -38.67 20.89
N SER A 375 14.50 -37.80 20.37
CA SER A 375 14.04 -37.82 18.98
C SER A 375 15.17 -37.33 18.06
N THR A 376 15.97 -38.25 17.54
CA THR A 376 17.11 -37.97 16.67
C THR A 376 16.69 -37.57 15.25
N THR A 377 16.48 -36.28 15.02
CA THR A 377 16.45 -35.66 13.68
C THR A 377 16.90 -34.20 13.73
N ASP A 378 18.22 -33.92 13.82
CA ASP A 378 18.91 -33.05 12.85
C ASP A 378 20.45 -33.04 13.02
N ALA A 379 21.09 -34.21 12.96
CA ALA A 379 22.55 -34.33 12.88
C ALA A 379 23.04 -34.09 11.43
N GLY A 380 22.65 -32.95 10.84
CA GLY A 380 22.85 -32.63 9.42
C GLY A 380 23.03 -31.15 9.08
N ALA A 381 22.92 -30.24 10.06
CA ALA A 381 23.10 -28.80 9.83
C ALA A 381 24.57 -28.46 9.53
N SER A 382 24.89 -28.33 8.24
CA SER A 382 26.06 -27.61 7.72
C SER A 382 26.32 -26.34 8.53
N SER A 383 27.59 -26.09 8.89
CA SER A 383 28.09 -24.91 9.62
C SER A 383 27.99 -23.65 8.75
N THR A 384 26.75 -23.30 8.41
CA THR A 384 26.41 -22.24 7.48
C THR A 384 26.34 -20.96 8.29
N GLU A 385 27.43 -20.18 8.25
CA GLU A 385 27.55 -18.90 8.95
C GLU A 385 26.30 -18.06 8.72
N LYS A 386 25.69 -17.62 9.82
CA LYS A 386 24.48 -16.81 9.79
C LYS A 386 24.82 -15.43 9.26
N LYS A 387 23.89 -14.86 8.49
CA LYS A 387 24.14 -13.64 7.72
C LYS A 387 23.08 -12.59 7.97
N ASP A 388 23.51 -11.34 8.11
CA ASP A 388 22.65 -10.17 8.19
C ASP A 388 22.51 -9.49 6.82
N LYS A 389 21.52 -8.60 6.75
CA LYS A 389 21.33 -7.55 5.76
C LYS A 389 20.68 -6.39 6.52
N GLY A 390 20.95 -5.15 6.13
CA GLY A 390 20.23 -4.02 6.67
C GLY A 390 20.72 -2.70 6.12
N GLU A 391 20.14 -1.62 6.63
CA GLU A 391 20.30 -0.27 6.11
C GLU A 391 19.87 0.76 7.14
N LEU A 392 20.45 1.96 7.06
CA LEU A 392 19.91 3.13 7.75
C LEU A 392 18.84 3.77 6.87
N ARG A 393 17.61 3.88 7.41
CA ARG A 393 16.44 4.44 6.71
C ARG A 393 16.05 5.79 7.31
N ARG A 394 15.62 6.73 6.46
CA ARG A 394 14.91 7.94 6.85
C ARG A 394 13.48 7.88 6.32
N TRP A 395 12.54 8.05 7.23
CA TRP A 395 11.11 8.12 6.95
C TRP A 395 10.62 9.55 7.09
N THR A 396 9.89 10.01 6.08
CA THR A 396 9.28 11.34 5.97
C THR A 396 7.89 11.21 5.34
N HIS A 397 7.09 12.28 5.37
CA HIS A 397 5.76 12.29 4.76
C HIS A 397 5.82 11.90 3.28
N GLY A 398 4.94 10.98 2.85
CA GLY A 398 4.93 10.38 1.51
C GLY A 398 5.88 9.19 1.32
N ASP A 399 6.56 8.71 2.36
CA ASP A 399 7.41 7.51 2.30
C ASP A 399 6.64 6.23 2.71
N TYR A 400 6.91 5.11 2.03
CA TYR A 400 6.19 3.84 2.21
C TYR A 400 6.98 2.61 1.74
N THR A 401 6.47 1.41 2.07
CA THR A 401 6.82 0.11 1.46
C THR A 401 5.56 -0.67 1.14
N LEU A 402 5.57 -1.40 0.02
CA LEU A 402 4.47 -2.22 -0.46
C LEU A 402 4.86 -3.70 -0.48
N LEU A 403 3.87 -4.57 -0.35
CA LEU A 403 3.98 -5.98 -0.68
C LEU A 403 4.09 -6.14 -2.19
N HIS A 404 4.96 -7.06 -2.63
CA HIS A 404 5.17 -7.30 -4.05
C HIS A 404 5.56 -8.74 -4.34
N ASP A 405 5.16 -9.25 -5.51
CA ASP A 405 5.35 -10.63 -5.96
C ASP A 405 6.79 -11.16 -5.92
N SER A 406 7.79 -10.27 -5.95
CA SER A 406 9.21 -10.66 -5.90
C SER A 406 9.79 -10.79 -4.49
N VAL A 407 9.01 -10.59 -3.42
CA VAL A 407 9.43 -10.87 -2.05
C VAL A 407 9.61 -12.37 -1.86
N LYS A 408 10.85 -12.81 -1.68
CA LYS A 408 11.16 -14.19 -1.30
C LYS A 408 10.82 -14.40 0.18
N ARG A 409 9.97 -15.39 0.46
CA ARG A 409 9.68 -15.83 1.83
C ARG A 409 10.87 -16.63 2.35
N GLU A 410 11.33 -16.24 3.53
CA GLU A 410 12.41 -16.88 4.26
C GLU A 410 12.15 -16.77 5.75
N TYR A 411 12.63 -17.73 6.54
CA TYR A 411 12.72 -17.56 7.98
C TYR A 411 13.80 -16.50 8.25
N ALA A 412 13.38 -15.38 8.84
CA ALA A 412 14.22 -14.23 9.17
C ALA A 412 13.89 -13.71 10.56
N LEU A 413 14.84 -12.97 11.13
CA LEU A 413 14.66 -12.15 12.32
C LEU A 413 14.75 -10.70 11.87
N ASP A 414 13.67 -9.95 12.00
CA ASP A 414 13.65 -8.53 11.66
C ASP A 414 13.88 -7.67 12.91
N LEU A 415 14.77 -6.69 12.76
CA LEU A 415 15.24 -5.83 13.84
C LEU A 415 15.03 -4.37 13.47
N GLN A 416 14.32 -3.63 14.31
CA GLN A 416 13.96 -2.23 14.08
C GLN A 416 14.40 -1.37 15.26
N LEU A 417 15.46 -0.58 15.05
CA LEU A 417 15.94 0.42 16.00
C LEU A 417 15.44 1.81 15.61
N HIS A 418 14.46 2.33 16.34
CA HIS A 418 13.88 3.65 16.06
C HIS A 418 14.66 4.78 16.73
N MET A 419 14.77 5.92 16.04
CA MET A 419 15.49 7.09 16.55
C MET A 419 14.77 8.36 16.13
N GLY A 420 14.53 9.26 17.10
CA GLY A 420 13.96 10.59 16.83
C GLY A 420 12.45 10.64 16.61
N CYS A 421 11.72 9.53 16.78
CA CYS A 421 10.26 9.41 16.63
C CYS A 421 9.44 9.87 17.86
N ALA A 422 10.00 10.72 18.73
CA ALA A 422 9.31 11.18 19.93
C ALA A 422 8.10 12.06 19.57
N GLY A 423 6.91 11.67 20.02
CA GLY A 423 5.65 12.33 19.65
C GLY A 423 5.05 11.89 18.31
N TRP A 424 5.64 10.88 17.65
CA TRP A 424 5.00 10.20 16.52
C TRP A 424 3.73 9.48 16.99
N LYS A 425 2.73 9.40 16.12
CA LYS A 425 1.42 8.80 16.39
C LYS A 425 1.04 7.82 15.29
N SER A 426 0.22 6.83 15.61
CA SER A 426 -0.32 5.88 14.62
C SER A 426 -1.11 6.56 13.49
N GLU A 427 -1.80 7.67 13.79
CA GLU A 427 -2.52 8.48 12.79
C GLU A 427 -1.64 9.10 11.69
N PHE A 428 -0.30 9.15 11.89
CA PHE A 428 0.66 9.61 10.88
C PHE A 428 1.18 8.49 9.97
N GLY A 429 0.75 7.23 10.18
CA GLY A 429 1.31 6.07 9.50
C GLY A 429 2.76 5.79 9.93
N GLY A 430 3.55 5.19 9.04
CA GLY A 430 4.98 4.90 9.28
C GLY A 430 5.27 3.75 10.25
N PHE A 431 4.25 3.03 10.72
CA PHE A 431 4.41 1.77 11.44
C PHE A 431 4.71 0.63 10.45
N THR A 432 5.41 -0.41 10.91
CA THR A 432 5.53 -1.67 10.16
C THR A 432 4.35 -2.56 10.54
N SER A 433 3.63 -3.08 9.54
CA SER A 433 2.60 -4.10 9.73
C SER A 433 3.11 -5.44 9.16
N TYR A 434 2.81 -6.53 9.85
CA TYR A 434 3.07 -7.90 9.40
C TYR A 434 1.72 -8.58 9.16
N ILE A 435 1.53 -9.13 7.96
CA ILE A 435 0.28 -9.79 7.57
C ILE A 435 0.54 -11.27 7.26
N ALA A 436 -0.45 -12.12 7.53
CA ALA A 436 -0.41 -13.51 7.15
C ALA A 436 -0.62 -13.64 5.62
N HIS A 437 -0.18 -14.75 5.05
CA HIS A 437 -0.30 -14.95 3.61
C HIS A 437 -1.73 -15.34 3.23
N ASP A 438 -2.27 -14.68 2.20
CA ASP A 438 -3.67 -14.81 1.72
C ASP A 438 -4.74 -14.35 2.75
N GLU A 439 -4.36 -13.57 3.77
CA GLU A 439 -5.29 -13.03 4.78
C GLU A 439 -5.37 -11.50 4.68
N ASP A 440 -6.59 -10.95 4.79
CA ASP A 440 -6.88 -9.51 4.76
C ASP A 440 -6.71 -8.84 6.14
N GLU A 441 -6.37 -9.60 7.19
CA GLU A 441 -6.22 -9.14 8.57
C GLU A 441 -4.73 -9.04 8.96
N GLU A 442 -4.37 -8.02 9.75
CA GLU A 442 -3.04 -7.92 10.37
C GLU A 442 -2.83 -9.08 11.36
N VAL A 443 -1.60 -9.60 11.47
CA VAL A 443 -1.34 -10.72 12.40
C VAL A 443 -1.39 -10.24 13.85
N GLY A 444 -2.57 -10.35 14.46
CA GLY A 444 -2.73 -10.49 15.90
C GLY A 444 -2.67 -11.98 16.28
N ASP A 445 -1.75 -12.33 17.17
CA ASP A 445 -1.69 -13.62 17.89
C ASP A 445 -1.86 -14.91 17.04
N GLY A 446 -0.91 -15.23 16.13
CA GLY A 446 -0.96 -16.57 15.52
C GLY A 446 0.06 -17.01 14.48
N VAL A 447 0.82 -16.12 13.82
CA VAL A 447 1.76 -16.50 12.76
C VAL A 447 3.16 -15.98 13.05
N ALA A 448 4.11 -16.91 13.23
CA ALA A 448 5.45 -16.61 13.69
C ALA A 448 6.27 -15.77 12.68
N GLN A 449 6.51 -14.49 13.01
CA GLN A 449 7.56 -13.69 12.39
C GLN A 449 8.12 -12.64 13.38
N CYS A 450 9.44 -12.63 13.48
CA CYS A 450 10.15 -12.11 14.64
C CYS A 450 10.39 -10.60 14.63
N GLN A 451 9.80 -9.88 15.60
CA GLN A 451 10.15 -8.48 15.86
C GLN A 451 11.20 -8.33 16.98
N PHE A 452 12.15 -7.43 16.76
CA PHE A 452 12.65 -6.54 17.81
C PHE A 452 12.24 -5.10 17.49
N VAL A 453 11.37 -4.50 18.31
CA VAL A 453 11.11 -3.05 18.28
C VAL A 453 11.87 -2.39 19.42
N PHE A 454 12.82 -1.53 19.08
CA PHE A 454 13.48 -0.66 20.05
C PHE A 454 12.92 0.76 19.94
N ILE A 455 12.35 1.27 21.04
CA ILE A 455 11.82 2.65 21.19
C ILE A 455 12.72 3.45 22.13
#